data_AF-A0ABD0RYK0-F1
#
_entry.id   AF-A0ABD0RYK0-F1
#
_cell.length_a   1.000
_cell.length_b   1.000
_cell.length_c   1.000
_cell.angle_alpha   90.00
_cell.angle_beta   90.00
_cell.angle_gamma   90.00
#
_symmetry.space_group_name_H-M   'P 1'
#
loop_
_entity.id
_entity.type
_entity.pdbx_description
1 polymer ?
#
loop_
_entity_poly.entity_id
_entity_poly.type
_entity_poly.pdbx_seq_one_letter_code
_entity_poly.pdbx_strand_id
1 'polypeptide(L)' 'YAVILAFDVKIERDSQELADSLGVRIFSAEIIYHLFDAFTKYREDYKKQKQDEF' A
#
# COMPACT_ATOMS: atom_id res chain seq x y z
N TYR A 1 -10.17 -0.09 -3.89
CA TYR A 1 -9.25 -0.39 -2.77
C TYR A 1 -8.48 0.88 -2.44
N ALA A 2 -8.48 1.25 -1.15
CA ALA A 2 -7.76 2.42 -0.63
C ALA A 2 -6.37 1.98 -0.14
N VAL A 3 -5.35 2.81 -0.39
CA VAL A 3 -3.97 2.59 0.06
C VAL A 3 -3.36 3.92 0.52
N ILE A 4 -2.41 3.85 1.44
CA ILE A 4 -1.67 5.00 1.97
C ILE A 4 -0.20 4.89 1.54
N LEU A 5 0.37 6.00 1.06
CA LEU A 5 1.79 6.12 0.72
C LEU A 5 2.48 7.04 1.72
N ALA A 6 3.31 6.46 2.59
CA ALA A 6 4.00 7.13 3.69
C ALA A 6 5.50 7.32 3.35
N PHE A 7 5.87 8.52 2.90
CA PHE A 7 7.26 8.85 2.54
C PHE A 7 7.97 9.51 3.71
N ASP A 8 9.11 8.95 4.13
CA ASP A 8 9.99 9.50 5.18
C ASP A 8 9.25 9.87 6.49
N VAL A 9 8.28 9.04 6.89
CA VAL A 9 7.51 9.21 8.12
C VAL A 9 7.43 7.91 8.91
N LYS A 10 7.48 8.05 10.23
CA LYS A 10 7.27 6.93 11.15
C LYS A 10 5.78 6.58 11.23
N ILE A 11 5.47 5.30 11.12
CA ILE A 11 4.12 4.76 11.33
C ILE A 11 4.03 4.29 12.78
N GLU A 12 3.12 4.90 13.53
CA GLU A 12 2.81 4.45 14.90
C GLU A 12 1.98 3.16 14.85
N ARG A 13 2.13 2.32 15.87
CA ARG A 13 1.49 0.99 15.94
C ARG A 13 -0.04 1.08 15.79
N ASP A 14 -0.66 2.03 16.47
CA ASP A 14 -2.12 2.24 16.42
C ASP A 14 -2.60 2.59 15.00
N SER A 15 -1.78 3.30 14.23
CA SER A 15 -2.10 3.64 12.83
C SER A 15 -2.06 2.41 11.93
N GLN A 16 -1.10 1.51 12.16
CA GLN A 16 -1.00 0.24 11.45
C GLN A 16 -2.20 -0.66 11.78
N GLU A 17 -2.52 -0.82 13.08
CA GLU A 17 -3.64 -1.65 13.54
C GLU A 17 -4.99 -1.14 13.01
N LEU A 18 -5.18 0.18 12.96
CA LEU A 18 -6.37 0.79 12.37
C LEU A 18 -6.45 0.54 10.86
N ALA A 19 -5.35 0.70 10.15
CA ALA A 19 -5.31 0.47 8.71
C ALA A 19 -5.62 -0.99 8.36
N ASP A 20 -5.05 -1.93 9.12
CA ASP A 20 -5.33 -3.37 8.97
C ASP A 20 -6.80 -3.68 9.25
N SER A 21 -7.39 -3.08 10.29
CA SER A 21 -8.82 -3.24 10.63
C SER A 21 -9.76 -2.69 9.54
N LEU A 22 -9.35 -1.63 8.84
CA LEU A 22 -10.10 -1.01 7.75
C LEU A 22 -9.81 -1.66 6.38
N GLY A 23 -8.89 -2.62 6.31
CA GLY A 23 -8.43 -3.21 5.05
C GLY A 23 -7.67 -2.22 4.15
N VAL A 24 -7.07 -1.20 4.73
CA VAL A 24 -6.26 -0.19 4.05
C VAL A 24 -4.79 -0.58 4.15
N ARG A 25 -4.12 -0.71 3.00
CA ARG A 25 -2.68 -1.05 2.98
C ARG A 25 -1.84 0.22 3.06
N ILE A 26 -0.90 0.26 4.01
CA ILE A 26 0.11 1.32 4.10
C ILE A 26 1.40 0.85 3.44
N PHE A 27 1.95 1.66 2.55
CA PHE A 27 3.30 1.51 2.01
C PHE A 27 4.19 2.57 2.64
N SER A 28 5.34 2.18 3.18
CA SER A 28 6.32 3.10 3.75
C SER A 28 7.70 2.91 3.14
N ALA A 29 8.37 4.00 2.79
CA ALA A 29 9.76 3.99 2.37
C ALA A 29 10.45 5.34 2.65
N GLU A 30 11.76 5.29 2.87
CA GLU A 30 12.62 6.48 3.03
C GLU A 30 13.03 7.10 1.68
N ILE A 31 12.92 6.34 0.58
CA ILE A 31 13.27 6.78 -0.78
C ILE A 31 12.02 6.71 -1.67
N ILE A 32 11.72 7.81 -2.36
CA ILE A 32 10.47 7.98 -3.12
C ILE A 32 10.31 6.95 -4.24
N TYR A 33 11.40 6.53 -4.87
CA TYR A 33 11.37 5.53 -5.96
C TYR A 33 10.89 4.16 -5.46
N HIS A 34 11.33 3.71 -4.28
CA HIS A 34 10.86 2.45 -3.70
C HIS A 34 9.37 2.47 -3.38
N LEU A 35 8.86 3.62 -2.93
CA LEU A 35 7.43 3.79 -2.63
C LEU A 35 6.59 3.68 -3.90
N PHE A 36 7.06 4.31 -4.98
CA PHE A 36 6.39 4.28 -6.28
C PHE A 36 6.43 2.88 -6.92
N ASP A 37 7.57 2.19 -6.83
CA ASP A 37 7.73 0.83 -7.36
C ASP A 37 6.81 -0.16 -6.63
N ALA A 38 6.77 -0.09 -5.30
CA ALA A 38 5.88 -0.93 -4.49
C ALA A 38 4.40 -0.69 -4.82
N PHE A 39 4.01 0.58 -5.02
CA PHE A 39 2.66 0.95 -5.43
C PHE A 39 2.32 0.47 -6.85
N THR A 40 3.23 0.65 -7.80
CA THR A 40 3.04 0.23 -9.19
C THR A 40 2.85 -1.29 -9.28
N LYS A 41 3.71 -2.04 -8.61
CA LYS A 41 3.58 -3.50 -8.49
C LYS A 41 2.23 -3.92 -7.90
N TYR A 42 1.82 -3.29 -6.80
CA TYR A 42 0.52 -3.57 -6.19
C TYR A 42 -0.65 -3.31 -7.15
N ARG A 43 -0.61 -2.23 -7.92
CA ARG A 43 -1.65 -1.93 -8.91
C ARG A 43 -1.69 -2.95 -10.04
N GLU A 44 -0.55 -3.40 -10.52
CA GLU A 44 -0.47 -4.43 -11.56
C GLU A 44 -1.02 -5.76 -11.06
N ASP A 45 -0.59 -6.20 -9.88
CA ASP A 45 -1.08 -7.44 -9.25
C ASP A 45 -2.58 -7.37 -9.01
N TYR A 46 -3.07 -6.23 -8.52
CA TYR A 46 -4.49 -5.99 -8.34
C TYR A 46 -5.28 -6.01 -9.65
N LYS A 47 -4.75 -5.41 -10.72
CA LYS A 47 -5.38 -5.43 -12.05
C LYS A 47 -5.43 -6.85 -12.61
N LYS A 48 -4.38 -7.66 -12.44
CA LYS A 48 -4.34 -9.06 -12.85
C LYS A 48 -5.36 -9.90 -12.08
N GLN A 49 -5.39 -9.78 -10.75
CA GLN A 49 -6.39 -10.47 -9.92
C GLN A 49 -7.83 -10.14 -10.35
N LYS A 50 -8.10 -8.88 -10.70
CA LYS A 50 -9.40 -8.46 -11.21
C LYS A 50 -9.70 -8.95 -12.62
N GLN A 51 -8.70 -9.29 -13.44
CA GLN A 51 -8.91 -9.93 -14.75
C GLN A 51 -9.16 -11.42 -14.63
N ASP A 52 -8.51 -12.11 -13.68
CA ASP A 52 -8.69 -13.55 -13.45
C ASP A 52 -10.01 -13.89 -12.74
N GLU A 53 -10.66 -12.92 -12.10
CA GLU A 53 -12.00 -13.06 -11.47
C GLU A 53 -13.18 -13.04 -12.48
N PHE A 54 -12.94 -12.76 -13.78
CA PHE A 54 -13.96 -12.73 -14.85
C PHE A 54 -13.70 -13.79 -15.91
#